data_AF-A0A7Y9X8I3-F1
#
_entry.id   AF-A0A7Y9X8I3-F1
#
_cell.length_a   1.000
_cell.length_b   1.000
_cell.length_c   1.000
_cell.angle_alpha   90.00
_cell.angle_beta   90.00
_cell.angle_gamma   90.00
#
_symmetry.space_group_name_H-M   'P 1'
#
loop_
_entity.id
_entity.type
_entity.pdbx_description
1 polymer ?
#
loop_
_entity_poly.entity_id
_entity_poly.type
_entity_poly.pdbx_seq_one_letter_code
_entity_poly.pdbx_strand_id
1 'polypeptide(L)'
;MRRSPLFTLPLALLLAVTACSGEETGGGDAGREAAGQEDGDVPAEALRAAEGFVASLQAADGEAGCALMDEAARKALADAHGAADCAAAFPPYAESLQNGEGVETGETAMSTDLGGDTSIVTVTLVHPEEDHGSLELRQDSDGQWVATRLPGVSLGGA
;
A
#
# COMPACT_ATOMS: atom_id res chain seq x y z
N MET A 1 49.89 -7.07 15.54
CA MET A 1 50.64 -6.78 14.28
C MET A 1 50.49 -7.95 13.32
N ARG A 2 49.99 -7.68 12.11
CA ARG A 2 49.95 -8.48 10.84
C ARG A 2 48.69 -8.02 10.08
N ARG A 3 48.72 -6.85 9.43
CA ARG A 3 49.09 -6.56 8.03
C ARG A 3 48.36 -7.42 6.99
N SER A 4 47.53 -6.73 6.19
CA SER A 4 46.67 -7.12 5.06
C SER A 4 47.38 -7.91 3.94
N PRO A 5 46.62 -8.40 2.93
CA PRO A 5 46.42 -7.55 1.76
C PRO A 5 45.00 -7.57 1.17
N LEU A 6 44.66 -6.38 0.65
CA LEU A 6 43.59 -6.10 -0.30
C LEU A 6 43.76 -6.98 -1.53
N PHE A 7 42.69 -7.64 -1.98
CA PHE A 7 42.62 -8.21 -3.32
C PHE A 7 41.73 -7.32 -4.19
N THR A 8 42.36 -6.76 -5.21
CA THR A 8 41.81 -5.88 -6.23
C THR A 8 41.40 -6.67 -7.49
N LEU A 9 40.27 -6.26 -8.07
CA LEU A 9 39.85 -6.31 -9.51
C LEU A 9 39.44 -7.68 -10.11
N PRO A 10 38.59 -7.73 -11.18
CA PRO A 10 38.19 -6.64 -12.08
C PRO A 10 36.69 -6.46 -12.40
N LEU A 11 36.34 -5.25 -12.85
CA LEU A 11 35.17 -4.93 -13.66
C LEU A 11 35.10 -5.86 -14.89
N ALA A 12 33.95 -6.48 -15.12
CA ALA A 12 33.57 -7.03 -16.42
C ALA A 12 32.26 -6.38 -16.88
N LEU A 13 32.41 -5.40 -17.78
CA LEU A 13 31.35 -4.89 -18.64
C LEU A 13 30.83 -6.01 -19.54
N LEU A 14 29.52 -6.25 -19.53
CA LEU A 14 28.81 -6.83 -20.67
C LEU A 14 27.54 -6.03 -20.93
N LEU A 15 27.70 -5.05 -21.82
CA LEU A 15 26.63 -4.42 -22.60
C LEU A 15 26.10 -5.46 -23.60
N ALA A 16 24.86 -5.88 -23.45
CA ALA A 16 24.13 -6.58 -24.50
C ALA A 16 22.91 -5.74 -24.89
N VAL A 17 23.09 -4.96 -25.96
CA VAL A 17 22.01 -4.29 -26.69
C VAL A 17 21.41 -5.33 -27.63
N THR A 18 20.17 -5.75 -27.37
CA THR A 18 19.35 -6.43 -28.38
C THR A 18 18.23 -5.49 -28.80
N ALA A 19 18.53 -4.69 -29.82
CA ALA A 19 17.52 -4.11 -30.70
C ALA A 19 17.15 -5.16 -31.75
N CYS A 20 15.87 -5.55 -31.82
CA CYS A 20 15.25 -6.24 -32.97
C CYS A 20 13.73 -6.10 -32.79
N SER A 21 13.09 -5.10 -33.39
CA SER A 21 12.53 -5.10 -34.76
C SER A 21 11.26 -5.95 -34.88
N GLY A 22 10.13 -5.29 -35.17
CA GLY A 22 8.89 -5.97 -35.57
C GLY A 22 7.65 -5.08 -35.50
N GLU A 23 7.44 -4.27 -36.54
CA GLU A 23 6.21 -3.54 -36.86
C GLU A 23 5.18 -4.48 -37.50
N GLU A 24 3.88 -4.32 -37.19
CA GLU A 24 2.72 -4.31 -38.12
C GLU A 24 1.37 -4.67 -37.44
N THR A 25 0.50 -3.64 -37.40
CA THR A 25 -0.95 -3.67 -37.69
C THR A 25 -1.94 -4.39 -36.77
N GLY A 26 -2.99 -3.65 -36.35
CA GLY A 26 -4.30 -4.25 -36.17
C GLY A 26 -5.26 -3.51 -35.23
N GLY A 27 -6.19 -2.75 -35.81
CA GLY A 27 -7.58 -2.71 -35.36
C GLY A 27 -7.90 -1.86 -34.14
N GLY A 28 -8.54 -0.73 -34.39
CA GLY A 28 -9.24 0.02 -33.36
C GLY A 28 -10.48 -0.71 -32.83
N ASP A 29 -10.96 -0.14 -31.72
CA ASP A 29 -12.24 -0.34 -31.03
C ASP A 29 -12.25 -1.40 -29.92
N ALA A 30 -11.87 -0.96 -28.72
CA ALA A 30 -12.50 -1.37 -27.49
C ALA A 30 -12.32 -0.26 -26.44
N GLY A 31 -13.40 0.43 -26.12
CA GLY A 31 -13.46 1.31 -24.96
C GLY A 31 -13.08 0.54 -23.70
N ARG A 32 -11.97 0.95 -23.09
CA ARG A 32 -11.73 0.79 -21.66
C ARG A 32 -10.91 2.00 -21.25
N GLU A 33 -11.46 2.78 -20.33
CA GLU A 33 -10.67 3.69 -19.52
C GLU A 33 -9.65 2.84 -18.76
N ALA A 34 -8.52 2.56 -19.40
CA ALA A 34 -7.30 2.31 -18.68
C ALA A 34 -6.78 3.70 -18.33
N ALA A 35 -7.21 4.22 -17.16
CA ALA A 35 -6.36 5.14 -16.43
C ALA A 35 -5.00 4.44 -16.37
N GLY A 36 -4.00 5.07 -16.99
CA GLY A 36 -2.68 4.49 -17.13
C GLY A 36 -2.22 4.02 -15.76
N GLN A 37 -1.95 2.72 -15.67
CA GLN A 37 -1.02 2.20 -14.68
C GLN A 37 0.32 2.86 -15.02
N GLU A 38 0.57 4.04 -14.48
CA GLU A 38 1.93 4.54 -14.40
C GLU A 38 2.63 3.61 -13.41
N ASP A 39 3.54 2.79 -13.92
CA ASP A 39 4.57 2.08 -13.13
C ASP A 39 5.51 3.13 -12.50
N GLY A 40 4.94 4.03 -11.70
CA GLY A 40 5.68 4.87 -10.78
C GLY A 40 6.08 4.00 -9.60
N ASP A 41 7.38 3.97 -9.31
CA ASP A 41 7.89 3.26 -8.14
C ASP A 41 7.13 3.73 -6.89
N VAL A 42 6.44 2.80 -6.23
CA VAL A 42 5.71 3.08 -4.99
C VAL A 42 6.71 3.53 -3.93
N PRO A 43 6.48 4.66 -3.23
CA PRO A 43 7.40 5.15 -2.20
C PRO A 43 7.60 4.11 -1.08
N ALA A 44 8.86 3.87 -0.71
CA ALA A 44 9.19 2.91 0.34
C ALA A 44 8.56 3.28 1.71
N GLU A 45 8.32 4.57 1.95
CA GLU A 45 7.59 5.06 3.11
C GLU A 45 6.14 4.61 3.14
N ALA A 46 5.47 4.56 1.98
CA ALA A 46 4.09 4.11 1.87
C ALA A 46 3.99 2.60 2.16
N LEU A 47 4.93 1.81 1.62
CA LEU A 47 5.02 0.37 1.91
C LEU A 47 5.26 0.12 3.39
N ARG A 48 6.20 0.85 4.01
CA ARG A 48 6.44 0.74 5.46
C ARG A 48 5.22 1.11 6.31
N ALA A 49 4.40 2.07 5.87
CA ALA A 49 3.15 2.39 6.54
C ALA A 49 2.13 1.24 6.43
N ALA A 50 2.00 0.62 5.25
CA ALA A 50 1.15 -0.56 5.05
C ALA A 50 1.61 -1.75 5.90
N GLU A 51 2.91 -2.05 5.92
CA GLU A 51 3.50 -3.11 6.76
C GLU A 51 3.27 -2.83 8.25
N GLY A 52 3.45 -1.58 8.69
CA GLY A 52 3.18 -1.17 10.06
C GLY A 52 1.71 -1.31 10.45
N PHE A 53 0.80 -1.09 9.50
CA PHE A 53 -0.62 -1.31 9.69
C PHE A 53 -0.94 -2.79 9.88
N VAL A 54 -0.39 -3.66 9.03
CA VAL A 54 -0.51 -5.12 9.17
C VAL A 54 0.06 -5.61 10.50
N ALA A 55 1.23 -5.11 10.91
CA ALA A 55 1.80 -5.44 12.22
C ALA A 55 0.89 -5.01 13.37
N SER A 56 0.19 -3.88 13.24
CA SER A 56 -0.77 -3.40 14.24
C SER A 56 -2.02 -4.29 14.30
N LEU A 57 -2.52 -4.77 13.14
CA LEU A 57 -3.60 -5.78 13.08
C LEU A 57 -3.21 -7.05 13.82
N GLN A 58 -2.01 -7.58 13.55
CA GLN A 58 -1.47 -8.79 14.18
C GLN A 58 -1.30 -8.68 15.69
N ALA A 59 -1.01 -7.47 16.18
CA ALA A 59 -0.91 -7.20 17.60
C ALA A 59 -2.25 -6.81 18.26
N ALA A 60 -3.32 -6.62 17.47
CA ALA A 60 -4.55 -5.95 17.88
C ALA A 60 -4.27 -4.61 18.61
N ASP A 61 -3.22 -3.89 18.20
CA ASP A 61 -2.78 -2.64 18.83
C ASP A 61 -3.51 -1.46 18.21
N GLY A 62 -4.58 -1.04 18.89
CA GLY A 62 -5.42 0.06 18.42
C GLY A 62 -4.75 1.41 18.42
N GLU A 63 -3.84 1.68 19.35
CA GLU A 63 -3.12 2.96 19.37
C GLU A 63 -2.15 3.03 18.20
N ALA A 64 -1.37 1.97 17.98
CA ALA A 64 -0.43 1.90 16.85
C ALA A 64 -1.16 1.92 15.50
N GLY A 65 -2.25 1.15 15.36
CA GLY A 65 -3.03 1.09 14.13
C GLY A 65 -3.69 2.42 13.78
N CYS A 66 -4.29 3.11 14.76
CA CYS A 66 -4.95 4.38 14.55
C CYS A 66 -3.98 5.55 14.32
N ALA A 67 -2.73 5.45 14.79
CA ALA A 67 -1.68 6.42 14.48
C ALA A 67 -1.27 6.39 12.99
N LEU A 68 -1.54 5.29 12.28
CA LEU A 68 -1.25 5.11 10.86
C LEU A 68 -2.44 5.48 9.95
N MET A 69 -3.48 6.10 10.50
CA MET A 69 -4.69 6.52 9.77
C MET A 69 -4.84 8.04 9.77
N ASP A 70 -5.53 8.58 8.77
CA ASP A 70 -6.02 9.95 8.86
C ASP A 70 -7.23 10.06 9.81
N GLU A 71 -7.63 11.29 10.12
CA GLU A 71 -8.76 11.53 11.03
C GLU A 71 -10.08 10.96 10.50
N ALA A 72 -10.30 11.03 9.19
CA ALA A 72 -11.52 10.55 8.56
C ALA A 72 -11.65 9.02 8.65
N ALA A 73 -10.58 8.28 8.36
CA ALA A 73 -10.52 6.84 8.48
C ALA A 73 -10.65 6.38 9.94
N ARG A 74 -9.99 7.07 10.89
CA ARG A 74 -10.18 6.81 12.32
C ARG A 74 -11.64 6.95 12.74
N LYS A 75 -12.29 8.02 12.29
CA LYS A 75 -13.71 8.27 12.59
C LYS A 75 -14.61 7.23 11.95
N ALA A 76 -14.40 6.92 10.67
CA ALA A 76 -15.19 5.92 9.95
C ALA A 76 -15.08 4.54 10.60
N LEU A 77 -13.88 4.17 11.06
CA LEU A 77 -13.67 2.92 11.78
C LEU A 77 -14.45 2.88 13.10
N ALA A 78 -14.34 3.94 13.90
CA ALA A 78 -15.08 4.06 15.16
C ALA A 78 -16.60 3.97 14.94
N ASP A 79 -17.12 4.70 13.95
CA ASP A 79 -18.54 4.72 13.60
C ASP A 79 -19.01 3.34 13.09
N ALA A 80 -18.22 2.65 12.25
CA ALA A 80 -18.54 1.34 11.70
C ALA A 80 -18.67 0.25 12.78
N HIS A 81 -17.87 0.34 13.84
CA HIS A 81 -17.90 -0.60 14.97
C HIS A 81 -18.70 -0.10 16.17
N GLY A 82 -19.35 1.09 16.08
CA GLY A 82 -20.11 1.68 17.18
C GLY A 82 -19.27 1.93 18.44
N ALA A 83 -17.99 2.22 18.28
CA ALA A 83 -17.04 2.43 19.36
C ALA A 83 -16.91 3.92 19.73
N ALA A 84 -16.33 4.19 20.91
CA ALA A 84 -16.13 5.56 21.38
C ALA A 84 -15.06 6.31 20.58
N ASP A 85 -14.04 5.59 20.12
CA ASP A 85 -12.92 6.10 19.35
C ASP A 85 -12.31 4.99 18.50
N CYS A 86 -11.30 5.36 17.70
CA CYS A 86 -10.61 4.43 16.82
C CYS A 86 -9.87 3.33 17.60
N ALA A 87 -9.19 3.66 18.70
CA ALA A 87 -8.40 2.69 19.44
C ALA A 87 -9.27 1.58 20.03
N ALA A 88 -10.48 1.90 20.49
CA ALA A 88 -11.47 0.93 20.94
C ALA A 88 -12.11 0.13 19.79
N ALA A 89 -12.19 0.72 18.59
CA ALA A 89 -12.73 0.07 17.39
C ALA A 89 -11.73 -0.87 16.71
N PHE A 90 -10.44 -0.65 16.91
CA PHE A 90 -9.40 -1.34 16.14
C PHE A 90 -9.29 -2.84 16.46
N PRO A 91 -9.32 -3.32 17.72
CA PRO A 91 -9.32 -4.75 17.99
C PRO A 91 -10.47 -5.54 17.33
N PRO A 92 -11.75 -5.14 17.44
CA PRO A 92 -12.82 -5.85 16.74
C PRO A 92 -12.74 -5.72 15.21
N TYR A 93 -12.10 -4.66 14.70
CA TYR A 93 -11.78 -4.57 13.28
C TYR A 93 -10.68 -5.55 12.86
N ALA A 94 -9.62 -5.67 13.65
CA ALA A 94 -8.59 -6.67 13.42
C ALA A 94 -9.18 -8.08 13.43
N GLU A 95 -10.08 -8.41 14.37
CA GLU A 95 -10.80 -9.68 14.39
C GLU A 95 -11.58 -9.95 13.10
N SER A 96 -12.18 -8.92 12.49
CA SER A 96 -12.89 -9.05 11.21
C SER A 96 -11.97 -9.40 10.04
N LEU A 97 -10.68 -9.12 10.20
CA LEU A 97 -9.59 -9.49 9.30
C LEU A 97 -8.76 -10.65 9.87
N GLN A 98 -9.40 -11.56 10.61
CA GLN A 98 -8.76 -12.75 11.18
C GLN A 98 -7.56 -12.41 12.09
N ASN A 99 -7.63 -11.29 12.81
CA ASN A 99 -6.56 -10.72 13.62
C ASN A 99 -5.26 -10.46 12.86
N GLY A 100 -5.32 -10.26 11.54
CA GLY A 100 -4.11 -10.11 10.73
C GLY A 100 -3.24 -11.37 10.67
N GLU A 101 -3.68 -12.51 11.22
CA GLU A 101 -2.92 -13.76 11.18
C GLU A 101 -2.76 -14.18 9.72
N GLY A 102 -1.51 -14.35 9.27
CA GLY A 102 -1.23 -14.70 7.87
C GLY A 102 -1.51 -13.59 6.86
N VAL A 103 -1.90 -12.38 7.30
CA VAL A 103 -2.09 -11.23 6.41
C VAL A 103 -0.74 -10.63 6.05
N GLU A 104 -0.53 -10.39 4.76
CA GLU A 104 0.67 -9.75 4.19
C GLU A 104 0.28 -8.62 3.22
N THR A 105 1.22 -7.74 2.91
CA THR A 105 1.06 -6.75 1.83
C THR A 105 1.28 -7.43 0.47
N GLY A 106 0.31 -7.31 -0.43
CA GLY A 106 0.32 -7.89 -1.77
C GLY A 106 0.63 -6.86 -2.86
N GLU A 107 -0.16 -6.88 -3.94
CA GLU A 107 -0.01 -5.95 -5.07
C GLU A 107 -0.09 -4.49 -4.62
N THR A 108 0.76 -3.65 -5.22
CA THR A 108 0.85 -2.24 -4.92
C THR A 108 0.68 -1.45 -6.20
N ALA A 109 -0.16 -0.42 -6.17
CA ALA A 109 -0.36 0.48 -7.28
C ALA A 109 -0.29 1.93 -6.80
N MET A 110 0.26 2.81 -7.66
CA MET A 110 0.24 4.25 -7.45
C MET A 110 -0.71 4.88 -8.45
N SER A 111 -1.52 5.83 -7.98
CA SER A 111 -2.39 6.65 -8.81
C SER A 111 -2.49 8.07 -8.23
N THR A 112 -3.33 8.91 -8.82
CA THR A 112 -3.68 10.21 -8.28
C THR A 112 -5.18 10.30 -8.07
N ASP A 113 -5.62 11.24 -7.24
CA ASP A 113 -7.03 11.61 -7.18
C ASP A 113 -7.57 12.16 -8.52
N LEU A 114 -8.88 12.39 -8.59
CA LEU A 114 -9.53 12.90 -9.80
C LEU A 114 -9.01 14.28 -10.24
N GLY A 115 -8.41 15.05 -9.33
CA GLY A 115 -7.78 16.33 -9.63
C GLY A 115 -6.38 16.18 -10.21
N GLY A 116 -5.73 15.03 -10.00
CA GLY A 116 -4.33 14.81 -10.37
C GLY A 116 -3.34 15.40 -9.37
N ASP A 117 -3.81 15.94 -8.25
CA ASP A 117 -3.00 16.73 -7.32
C ASP A 117 -2.49 15.90 -6.14
N THR A 118 -3.25 14.87 -5.74
CA THR A 118 -2.91 14.03 -4.59
C THR A 118 -2.49 12.65 -5.04
N SER A 119 -1.26 12.24 -4.72
CA SER A 119 -0.82 10.86 -4.90
C SER A 119 -1.56 9.91 -3.96
N ILE A 120 -1.95 8.76 -4.51
CA ILE A 120 -2.66 7.69 -3.82
C ILE A 120 -1.84 6.41 -4.02
N VAL A 121 -1.51 5.73 -2.93
CA VAL A 121 -0.94 4.39 -2.98
C VAL A 121 -1.98 3.40 -2.50
N THR A 122 -2.26 2.39 -3.32
CA THR A 122 -3.17 1.29 -2.99
C THR A 122 -2.35 0.05 -2.76
N VAL A 123 -2.53 -0.59 -1.60
CA VAL A 123 -1.86 -1.85 -1.24
C VAL A 123 -2.92 -2.91 -0.95
N THR A 124 -2.91 -4.02 -1.66
CA THR A 124 -3.78 -5.15 -1.34
C THR A 124 -3.31 -5.83 -0.06
N LEU A 125 -4.23 -6.16 0.85
CA LEU A 125 -3.94 -7.01 2.00
C LEU A 125 -4.36 -8.44 1.66
N VAL A 126 -3.39 -9.34 1.57
CA VAL A 126 -3.59 -10.72 1.12
C VAL A 126 -3.54 -11.67 2.30
N HIS A 127 -4.45 -12.64 2.32
CA HIS A 127 -4.41 -13.79 3.23
C HIS A 127 -4.43 -15.08 2.39
N PRO A 128 -3.79 -16.19 2.83
CA PRO A 128 -3.72 -17.42 2.04
C PRO A 128 -5.07 -18.00 1.60
N GLU A 129 -6.14 -17.70 2.34
CA GLU A 129 -7.49 -18.20 2.05
C GLU A 129 -8.38 -17.18 1.31
N GLU A 130 -8.15 -15.88 1.47
CA GLU A 130 -8.96 -14.82 0.87
C GLU A 130 -8.23 -13.47 0.78
N ASP A 131 -8.60 -12.64 -0.18
CA ASP A 131 -8.13 -11.25 -0.22
C ASP A 131 -9.01 -10.37 0.69
N HIS A 132 -8.41 -9.66 1.64
CA HIS A 132 -9.15 -8.81 2.58
C HIS A 132 -9.55 -7.45 1.98
N GLY A 133 -9.09 -7.14 0.77
CA GLY A 133 -9.32 -5.88 0.09
C GLY A 133 -8.08 -4.99 0.09
N SER A 134 -8.27 -3.70 -0.17
CA SER A 134 -7.16 -2.76 -0.34
C SER A 134 -7.11 -1.70 0.76
N LEU A 135 -5.89 -1.39 1.19
CA LEU A 135 -5.54 -0.24 2.02
C LEU A 135 -5.15 0.92 1.09
N GLU A 136 -5.85 2.06 1.19
CA GLU A 136 -5.49 3.27 0.47
C GLU A 136 -4.71 4.20 1.39
N LEU A 137 -3.53 4.63 0.93
CA LEU A 137 -2.62 5.52 1.63
C LEU A 137 -2.46 6.83 0.86
N ARG A 138 -2.41 7.94 1.59
CA ARG A 138 -2.08 9.27 1.07
C ARG A 138 -1.09 9.96 1.99
N GLN A 139 -0.36 10.95 1.46
CA GLN A 139 0.42 11.84 2.31
C GLN A 139 -0.50 12.81 3.03
N ASP A 140 -0.31 12.95 4.34
CA ASP A 140 -0.91 14.03 5.12
C ASP A 140 -0.13 15.35 4.95
N SER A 141 -0.54 16.38 5.69
CA SER A 141 0.10 17.71 5.64
C SER A 141 1.54 17.73 6.15
N ASP A 142 1.95 16.73 6.93
CA ASP A 142 3.31 16.57 7.46
C ASP A 142 4.18 15.69 6.53
N GLY A 143 3.61 15.22 5.42
CA GLY A 143 4.27 14.35 4.44
C GLY A 143 4.35 12.89 4.88
N GLN A 144 3.59 12.49 5.90
CA GLN A 144 3.52 11.11 6.36
C GLN A 144 2.46 10.33 5.55
N TRP A 145 2.78 9.10 5.16
CA TRP A 145 1.81 8.21 4.53
C TRP A 145 0.89 7.61 5.57
N VAL A 146 -0.41 7.91 5.46
CA VAL A 146 -1.46 7.44 6.38
C VAL A 146 -2.60 6.82 5.60
N ALA A 147 -3.27 5.86 6.21
CA ALA A 147 -4.42 5.19 5.63
C ALA A 147 -5.64 6.12 5.62
N THR A 148 -6.21 6.30 4.43
CA THR A 148 -7.42 7.11 4.20
C THR A 148 -8.64 6.25 3.84
N ARG A 149 -8.42 5.01 3.42
CA ARG A 149 -9.47 3.98 3.31
C ARG A 149 -8.95 2.64 3.81
N LEU A 150 -9.79 1.98 4.61
CA LEU A 150 -9.52 0.67 5.20
C LEU A 150 -10.34 -0.40 4.48
N PRO A 151 -9.79 -1.62 4.32
CA PRO A 151 -10.57 -2.74 3.83
C PRO A 151 -11.79 -2.99 4.71
N GLY A 152 -12.97 -3.18 4.10
CA GLY A 152 -14.22 -3.45 4.80
C GLY A 152 -14.89 -2.26 5.49
N VAL A 153 -14.29 -1.05 5.48
CA VAL A 153 -14.84 0.15 6.14
C VAL A 153 -15.34 1.15 5.10
N SER A 154 -16.62 1.50 5.17
CA SER A 154 -17.21 2.56 4.35
C SER A 154 -17.02 3.92 5.02
N LEU A 155 -16.56 4.93 4.28
CA LEU A 155 -16.42 6.30 4.79
C LEU A 155 -17.76 7.03 5.02
N GLY A 156 -18.89 6.39 4.71
CA GLY A 156 -20.23 7.00 4.79
C GLY A 156 -20.47 8.00 3.65
N GLY A 157 -21.50 7.75 2.84
CA GLY A 157 -22.00 8.74 1.89
C GLY A 157 -22.92 9.70 2.63
N ALA A 158 -22.63 11.00 2.56
CA ALA A 158 -23.57 12.04 2.96
C ALA A 158 -24.82 12.04 2.06
#